data_AF-B8MLZ6-F1
#
_entry.id   AF-B8MLZ6-F1
#
_cell.length_a   1.000
_cell.length_b   1.000
_cell.length_c   1.000
_cell.angle_alpha   90.00
_cell.angle_beta   90.00
_cell.angle_gamma   90.00
#
_symmetry.space_group_name_H-M   'P 1'
#
loop_
_entity.id
_entity.type
_entity.pdbx_description
1 polymer ?
#
loop_
_entity_poly.entity_id
_entity_poly.type
_entity_poly.pdbx_seq_one_letter_code
_entity_poly.pdbx_strand_id
1 'polypeptide(L)'
;MGDENWTLHEDVLLFKDQVFVPDEGDLRARLLDKIHCQPSTAHPGKNKIKQLVQARYYWITWNKDVERYVDNLDHAQTDGQTEIANQYLSQRLRLYVNHFQDDWSEWLPIINFAAASLPQDSTGLSPFMIEKGFQPRMSFDWRKPDLPRKFTANEKNARVWVKRFQEIWDFARGNLEIA
;
A
#
# COMPACT_ATOMS: atom_id res chain seq x y z
N MET A 1 -8.19 -41.48 -31.02
CA MET A 1 -9.19 -40.57 -30.44
C MET A 1 -8.44 -39.29 -30.11
N GLY A 2 -8.53 -38.30 -31.00
CA GLY A 2 -7.86 -37.02 -30.80
C GLY A 2 -8.51 -36.28 -29.64
N ASP A 3 -7.69 -35.66 -28.81
CA ASP A 3 -8.10 -35.02 -27.57
C ASP A 3 -8.92 -33.76 -27.92
N GLU A 4 -10.25 -33.88 -27.96
CA GLU A 4 -11.25 -32.93 -28.53
C GLU A 4 -11.22 -31.50 -27.95
N ASN A 5 -10.33 -31.24 -27.00
CA ASN A 5 -10.21 -29.95 -26.33
C ASN A 5 -9.02 -29.10 -26.82
N TRP A 6 -8.13 -29.67 -27.63
CA TRP A 6 -6.93 -28.98 -28.12
C TRP A 6 -7.07 -28.59 -29.58
N THR A 7 -6.84 -27.31 -29.89
CA THR A 7 -6.83 -26.80 -31.26
C THR A 7 -5.56 -25.98 -31.49
N LEU A 8 -5.04 -26.00 -32.72
CA LEU A 8 -3.91 -25.17 -33.14
C LEU A 8 -4.45 -24.08 -34.05
N HIS A 9 -4.26 -22.81 -33.69
CA HIS A 9 -4.69 -21.67 -34.47
C HIS A 9 -3.52 -20.69 -34.63
N GLU A 10 -3.09 -20.43 -35.87
CA GLU A 10 -1.99 -19.48 -36.17
C GLU A 10 -0.74 -19.72 -35.30
N ASP A 11 -0.28 -20.97 -35.23
CA ASP A 11 0.87 -21.43 -34.43
C ASP A 11 0.72 -21.27 -32.90
N VAL A 12 -0.48 -20.93 -32.42
CA VAL A 12 -0.81 -20.87 -30.99
C VAL A 12 -1.67 -22.07 -30.61
N LEU A 13 -1.25 -22.77 -29.55
CA LEU A 13 -2.01 -23.88 -29.00
C LEU A 13 -3.15 -23.33 -28.12
N LEU A 14 -4.37 -23.78 -28.40
CA LEU A 14 -5.57 -23.45 -27.67
C LEU A 14 -6.09 -24.68 -26.91
N PHE A 15 -6.58 -24.47 -25.70
CA PHE A 15 -7.33 -25.46 -24.93
C PHE A 15 -8.72 -24.89 -24.63
N LYS A 16 -9.79 -25.49 -25.17
CA LYS A 16 -11.16 -24.99 -25.02
C LYS A 16 -11.31 -23.49 -25.34
N ASP A 17 -10.77 -23.08 -26.48
CA ASP A 17 -10.72 -21.68 -26.96
C ASP A 17 -9.88 -20.71 -26.09
N GLN A 18 -9.08 -21.23 -25.17
CA GLN A 18 -8.17 -20.44 -24.33
C GLN A 18 -6.73 -20.61 -24.78
N VAL A 19 -5.93 -19.54 -24.73
CA VAL A 19 -4.52 -19.61 -25.10
C VAL A 19 -3.75 -20.44 -24.09
N PHE A 20 -3.12 -21.53 -24.54
CA PHE A 20 -2.28 -22.35 -23.69
C PHE A 20 -0.95 -21.64 -23.41
N VAL A 21 -0.56 -21.61 -22.14
CA VAL A 21 0.68 -20.96 -21.69
C VAL A 21 1.67 -22.03 -21.20
N PRO A 22 2.71 -22.35 -21.99
CA PRO A 22 3.69 -23.36 -21.61
C PRO A 22 4.53 -22.91 -20.41
N ASP A 23 5.15 -23.88 -19.74
CA ASP A 23 6.06 -23.61 -18.62
C ASP A 23 7.48 -23.34 -19.14
N GLU A 24 7.63 -22.26 -19.90
CA GLU A 24 8.93 -21.84 -20.45
C GLU A 24 9.44 -20.59 -19.76
N GLY A 25 10.55 -20.75 -19.03
CA GLY A 25 11.24 -19.66 -18.37
C GLY A 25 10.33 -18.84 -17.45
N ASP A 26 10.31 -17.53 -17.66
CA ASP A 26 9.53 -16.55 -16.89
C ASP A 26 8.23 -16.13 -17.59
N LEU A 27 7.81 -16.83 -18.65
CA LEU A 27 6.72 -16.41 -19.52
C LEU A 27 5.38 -16.25 -18.77
N ARG A 28 5.06 -17.17 -17.86
CA ARG A 28 3.87 -17.08 -16.99
C ARG A 28 3.95 -15.87 -16.05
N ALA A 29 5.11 -15.61 -15.46
CA ALA A 29 5.30 -14.47 -14.55
C ALA A 29 5.19 -13.13 -15.31
N ARG A 30 5.81 -13.02 -16.49
CA ARG A 30 5.72 -11.84 -17.35
C ARG A 30 4.31 -11.60 -17.88
N LEU A 31 3.56 -12.67 -18.17
CA LEU A 31 2.15 -12.56 -18.52
C LEU A 31 1.34 -11.98 -17.36
N LEU A 32 1.54 -12.49 -16.14
CA LEU A 32 0.89 -11.99 -14.94
C LEU A 32 1.25 -10.53 -14.66
N ASP A 33 2.51 -10.16 -14.83
CA ASP A 33 2.99 -8.78 -14.70
C ASP A 33 2.33 -7.84 -15.71
N LYS A 34 2.23 -8.26 -16.97
CA LYS A 34 1.54 -7.48 -18.01
C LYS A 34 0.04 -7.33 -17.74
N ILE A 35 -0.61 -8.32 -17.13
CA ILE A 35 -2.02 -8.26 -16.73
C ILE A 35 -2.19 -7.34 -15.50
N HIS A 36 -1.24 -7.39 -14.56
CA HIS A 36 -1.23 -6.56 -13.35
C HIS A 36 -1.00 -5.08 -13.67
N CYS A 37 -0.06 -4.76 -14.57
CA CYS A 37 0.35 -3.39 -14.91
C CYS A 37 -0.49 -2.74 -16.02
N GLN A 38 -1.65 -3.30 -16.41
CA GLN A 38 -2.48 -2.74 -17.48
C GLN A 38 -3.16 -1.42 -17.05
N PRO A 39 -2.95 -0.28 -17.74
CA PRO A 39 -3.42 1.06 -17.32
C PRO A 39 -4.93 1.23 -17.18
N SER A 40 -5.72 0.35 -17.81
CA SER A 40 -7.18 0.30 -17.69
C SER A 40 -7.68 -0.27 -16.36
N THR A 41 -6.75 -0.73 -15.52
CA THR A 41 -7.01 -1.47 -14.29
C THR A 41 -6.05 -0.93 -13.24
N ALA A 42 -6.40 0.19 -12.62
CA ALA A 42 -5.70 0.64 -11.41
C ALA A 42 -5.72 -0.53 -10.40
N HIS A 43 -4.53 -1.13 -10.16
CA HIS A 43 -4.25 -2.21 -9.21
C HIS A 43 -5.35 -3.28 -9.10
N PRO A 44 -5.45 -4.22 -10.07
CA PRO A 44 -6.45 -5.27 -10.05
C PRO A 44 -6.20 -6.20 -8.85
N GLY A 45 -7.05 -6.13 -7.83
CA GLY A 45 -7.01 -7.08 -6.72
C GLY A 45 -7.10 -8.55 -7.18
N LYS A 46 -6.65 -9.49 -6.33
CA LYS A 46 -6.53 -10.95 -6.60
C LYS A 46 -7.62 -11.56 -7.49
N ASN A 47 -8.87 -11.23 -7.19
CA ASN A 47 -10.04 -11.77 -7.91
C ASN A 47 -10.12 -11.33 -9.37
N LYS A 48 -9.65 -10.13 -9.69
CA LYS A 48 -9.67 -9.59 -11.05
C LYS A 48 -8.61 -10.25 -11.94
N ILE A 49 -7.41 -10.47 -11.40
CA ILE A 49 -6.34 -11.21 -12.10
C ILE A 49 -6.81 -12.65 -12.39
N LYS A 50 -7.42 -13.32 -11.40
CA LYS A 50 -8.00 -14.66 -11.61
C LYS A 50 -9.04 -14.69 -12.72
N GLN A 51 -9.95 -13.71 -12.77
CA GLN A 51 -10.96 -13.61 -13.84
C GLN A 51 -10.33 -13.39 -15.22
N LEU A 52 -9.33 -12.52 -15.33
CA LEU A 52 -8.68 -12.21 -16.61
C LEU A 52 -7.86 -13.40 -17.14
N VAL A 53 -7.14 -14.10 -16.25
CA VAL A 53 -6.41 -15.32 -16.58
C VAL A 53 -7.40 -16.41 -17.01
N GLN A 54 -8.40 -16.70 -16.18
CA GLN A 54 -9.40 -17.74 -16.47
C GLN A 54 -10.22 -17.46 -17.73
N ALA A 55 -10.37 -16.20 -18.16
CA ALA A 55 -11.16 -15.89 -19.35
C ALA A 55 -10.40 -16.13 -20.67
N ARG A 56 -9.07 -16.05 -20.67
CA ARG A 56 -8.28 -15.95 -21.92
C ARG A 56 -7.12 -16.93 -22.01
N TYR A 57 -6.66 -17.47 -20.88
CA TYR A 57 -5.45 -18.27 -20.80
C TYR A 57 -5.69 -19.55 -20.03
N TYR A 58 -4.93 -20.59 -20.37
CA TYR A 58 -4.99 -21.88 -19.71
C TYR A 58 -3.60 -22.47 -19.48
N TRP A 59 -3.37 -22.97 -18.27
CA TRP A 59 -2.32 -23.92 -17.93
C TRP A 59 -2.67 -24.61 -16.62
N ILE A 60 -2.11 -25.80 -16.35
CA ILE A 60 -2.57 -26.69 -15.27
C ILE A 60 -2.52 -26.03 -13.89
N THR A 61 -1.50 -25.21 -13.61
CA THR A 61 -1.23 -24.59 -12.31
C THR A 61 -1.66 -23.13 -12.20
N TRP A 62 -2.45 -22.61 -13.15
CA TRP A 62 -2.75 -21.17 -13.26
C TRP A 62 -3.25 -20.52 -11.98
N ASN A 63 -4.13 -21.20 -11.25
CA ASN A 63 -4.69 -20.64 -10.03
C ASN A 63 -3.61 -20.49 -8.93
N LYS A 64 -2.78 -21.52 -8.76
CA LYS A 64 -1.67 -21.51 -7.79
C LYS A 64 -0.60 -20.48 -8.15
N ASP A 65 -0.30 -20.34 -9.44
CA ASP A 65 0.70 -19.39 -9.91
C ASP A 65 0.23 -17.94 -9.74
N VAL A 66 -1.06 -17.67 -9.99
CA VAL A 66 -1.69 -16.37 -9.69
C VAL A 66 -1.68 -16.07 -8.20
N GLU A 67 -2.01 -17.06 -7.35
CA GLU A 67 -1.97 -16.89 -5.90
C GLU A 67 -0.57 -16.52 -5.42
N ARG A 68 0.43 -17.30 -5.83
CA ARG A 68 1.84 -17.03 -5.51
C ARG A 68 2.30 -15.66 -6.01
N TYR A 69 1.89 -15.26 -7.21
CA TYR A 69 2.24 -13.95 -7.77
C TYR A 69 1.66 -12.80 -6.92
N VAL A 70 0.38 -12.87 -6.58
CA VAL A 70 -0.28 -11.84 -5.74
C VAL A 70 0.29 -11.82 -4.34
N ASP A 71 0.51 -12.98 -3.72
CA ASP A 71 1.08 -13.04 -2.39
C ASP A 71 2.47 -12.39 -2.40
N ASN A 72 3.31 -12.63 -3.42
CA ASN A 72 4.61 -11.96 -3.55
C ASN A 72 4.50 -10.42 -3.69
N LEU A 73 3.47 -9.92 -4.38
CA LEU A 73 3.21 -8.48 -4.49
C LEU A 73 2.81 -7.87 -3.14
N ASP A 74 1.91 -8.52 -2.41
CA ASP A 74 1.46 -8.07 -1.09
C ASP A 74 2.63 -8.04 -0.09
N HIS A 75 3.51 -9.04 -0.13
CA HIS A 75 4.74 -9.05 0.69
C HIS A 75 5.66 -7.90 0.29
N ALA A 76 5.94 -7.70 -1.01
CA ALA A 76 6.79 -6.60 -1.47
C ALA A 76 6.24 -5.21 -1.10
N GLN A 77 4.93 -5.01 -1.21
CA GLN A 77 4.27 -3.76 -0.83
C GLN A 77 4.33 -3.52 0.69
N THR A 78 4.10 -4.56 1.48
CA THR A 78 4.16 -4.48 2.95
C THR A 78 5.59 -4.25 3.43
N ASP A 79 6.54 -5.00 2.89
CA ASP A 79 7.96 -4.88 3.20
C ASP A 79 8.49 -3.50 2.80
N GLY A 80 8.09 -2.97 1.63
CA GLY A 80 8.47 -1.63 1.20
C GLY A 80 7.98 -0.51 2.14
N GLN A 81 6.73 -0.57 2.61
CA GLN A 81 6.20 0.41 3.56
C GLN A 81 6.92 0.35 4.91
N THR A 82 7.19 -0.86 5.42
CA THR A 82 7.96 -1.03 6.67
C THR A 82 9.41 -0.60 6.52
N GLU A 83 10.03 -0.86 5.37
CA GLU A 83 11.39 -0.41 5.06
C GLU A 83 11.47 1.13 5.03
N ILE A 84 10.54 1.79 4.35
CA ILE A 84 10.47 3.27 4.33
C ILE A 84 10.32 3.83 5.75
N ALA A 85 9.43 3.25 6.56
CA ALA A 85 9.26 3.67 7.95
C ALA A 85 10.53 3.45 8.79
N ASN A 86 11.20 2.31 8.63
CA ASN A 86 12.45 1.99 9.33
C ASN A 86 13.60 2.92 8.92
N GLN A 87 13.73 3.24 7.62
CA GLN A 87 14.69 4.20 7.11
C GLN A 87 14.43 5.60 7.68
N TYR A 88 13.16 6.03 7.68
CA TYR A 88 12.75 7.31 8.24
C TYR A 88 13.07 7.45 9.74
N LEU A 89 12.75 6.42 10.55
CA LEU A 89 13.07 6.41 11.98
C LEU A 89 14.59 6.38 12.21
N SER A 90 15.31 5.56 11.44
CA SER A 90 16.77 5.45 11.52
C SER A 90 17.46 6.78 11.21
N GLN A 91 16.99 7.53 10.21
CA GLN A 91 17.55 8.84 9.87
C GLN A 91 17.41 9.84 11.02
N ARG A 92 16.29 9.81 11.76
CA ARG A 92 16.04 10.69 12.91
C ARG A 92 16.80 10.24 14.15
N LEU A 93 16.95 8.94 14.36
CA LEU A 93 17.71 8.36 15.47
C LEU A 93 19.20 8.74 15.42
N ARG A 94 19.80 8.87 14.23
CA ARG A 94 21.23 9.19 14.06
C ARG A 94 21.73 10.41 14.83
N LEU A 95 20.85 11.35 15.18
CA LEU A 95 21.21 12.55 15.93
C LEU A 95 21.34 12.31 17.44
N TYR A 96 20.76 11.23 17.95
CA TYR A 96 20.62 10.94 19.39
C TYR A 96 21.43 9.72 19.82
N VAL A 97 21.63 8.78 18.90
CA VAL A 97 22.42 7.58 19.14
C VAL A 97 23.88 7.97 19.42
N ASN A 98 24.46 7.35 20.45
CA ASN A 98 25.84 7.59 20.83
C ASN A 98 26.85 7.05 19.78
N HIS A 99 28.14 7.34 19.96
CA HIS A 99 29.17 6.91 19.02
C HIS A 99 29.26 5.38 18.85
N PHE A 100 28.98 4.62 19.91
CA PHE A 100 29.06 3.16 19.93
C PHE A 100 27.80 2.47 19.39
N GLN A 101 26.73 3.22 19.14
CA GLN A 101 25.44 2.75 18.61
C GLN A 101 24.78 1.64 19.42
N ASP A 102 24.89 1.67 20.75
CA ASP A 102 24.31 0.69 21.66
C ASP A 102 23.10 1.21 22.47
N ASP A 103 22.76 2.50 22.35
CA ASP A 103 21.66 3.16 23.07
C ASP A 103 20.42 3.48 22.21
N TRP A 104 20.40 3.05 20.95
CA TRP A 104 19.32 3.38 19.99
C TRP A 104 17.92 2.94 20.46
N SER A 105 17.84 1.82 21.20
CA SER A 105 16.57 1.28 21.70
C SER A 105 15.96 2.16 22.81
N GLU A 106 16.77 2.92 23.54
CA GLU A 106 16.31 3.86 24.55
C GLU A 106 15.65 5.10 23.93
N TRP A 107 16.12 5.52 22.76
CA TRP A 107 15.60 6.69 22.02
C TRP A 107 14.38 6.39 21.17
N LEU A 108 14.16 5.11 20.82
CA LEU A 108 13.05 4.68 19.95
C LEU A 108 11.68 5.20 20.37
N PRO A 109 11.25 5.09 21.66
CA PRO A 109 9.95 5.59 22.09
C PRO A 109 9.77 7.09 21.84
N ILE A 110 10.82 7.88 22.07
CA ILE A 110 10.80 9.33 21.89
C ILE A 110 10.71 9.69 20.40
N ILE A 111 11.53 9.06 19.56
CA ILE A 111 11.53 9.32 18.11
C ILE A 111 10.22 8.88 17.47
N ASN A 112 9.69 7.72 17.84
CA ASN A 112 8.40 7.25 17.34
C ASN A 112 7.27 8.22 17.73
N PHE A 113 7.25 8.68 18.98
CA PHE A 113 6.26 9.65 19.43
C PHE A 113 6.40 11.01 18.73
N ALA A 114 7.62 11.49 18.50
CA ALA A 114 7.87 12.70 17.73
C ALA A 114 7.42 12.54 16.26
N ALA A 115 7.70 11.40 15.64
CA ALA A 115 7.25 11.07 14.29
C ALA A 115 5.72 11.05 14.17
N ALA A 116 5.01 10.57 15.19
CA ALA A 116 3.55 10.53 15.20
C ALA A 116 2.92 11.91 15.48
N SER A 117 3.54 12.74 16.30
CA SER A 117 2.97 14.01 16.77
C SER A 117 3.35 15.23 15.93
N LEU A 118 4.46 15.17 15.18
CA LEU A 118 4.91 16.29 14.35
C LEU A 118 4.24 16.30 12.96
N PRO A 119 3.94 17.48 12.40
CA PRO A 119 3.46 17.59 11.03
C PRO A 119 4.46 17.04 10.01
N GLN A 120 3.97 16.30 9.02
CA GLN A 120 4.76 15.87 7.87
C GLN A 120 4.69 16.91 6.74
N ASP A 121 5.78 17.10 6.00
CA ASP A 121 5.88 18.12 4.95
C ASP A 121 4.88 17.91 3.80
N SER A 122 4.56 16.66 3.48
CA SER A 122 3.65 16.30 2.38
C SER A 122 2.18 16.61 2.69
N THR A 123 1.75 16.47 3.95
CA THR A 123 0.35 16.62 4.35
C THR A 123 0.09 17.88 5.19
N GLY A 124 1.14 18.49 5.74
CA GLY A 124 1.06 19.60 6.70
C GLY A 124 0.38 19.23 8.02
N LEU A 125 0.11 17.93 8.25
CA LEU A 125 -0.57 17.41 9.43
C LEU A 125 0.26 16.29 10.05
N SER A 126 0.05 16.06 11.36
CA SER A 126 0.70 14.94 12.03
C SER A 126 -0.06 13.64 11.78
N PRO A 127 0.61 12.49 11.70
CA PRO A 127 -0.05 11.19 11.63
C PRO A 127 -1.09 10.99 12.73
N PHE A 128 -0.79 11.41 13.95
CA PHE A 128 -1.71 11.31 15.10
C PHE A 128 -2.98 12.14 14.88
N MET A 129 -2.87 13.31 14.26
CA MET A 129 -4.03 14.13 13.89
C MET A 129 -4.88 13.45 12.82
N ILE A 130 -4.26 12.84 11.80
CA ILE A 130 -4.97 12.12 10.73
C ILE A 130 -5.66 10.87 11.30
N GLU A 131 -5.01 10.14 12.20
CA GLU A 131 -5.55 8.88 12.72
C GLU A 131 -6.60 9.11 13.82
N LYS A 132 -6.35 10.04 14.75
CA LYS A 132 -7.17 10.23 15.96
C LYS A 132 -8.06 11.47 15.92
N GLY A 133 -7.82 12.39 14.99
CA GLY A 133 -8.60 13.63 14.84
C GLY A 133 -8.26 14.74 15.86
N PHE A 134 -7.24 14.54 16.69
CA PHE A 134 -6.75 15.54 17.65
C PHE A 134 -5.24 15.40 17.84
N GLN A 135 -4.56 16.44 18.32
CA GLN A 135 -3.13 16.36 18.67
C GLN A 135 -2.94 15.86 20.11
N PRO A 136 -1.90 15.06 20.38
CA PRO A 136 -1.62 14.61 21.74
C PRO A 136 -1.20 15.82 22.59
N ARG A 137 -1.70 15.89 23.84
CA ARG A 137 -1.27 16.92 24.78
C ARG A 137 0.08 16.55 25.36
N MET A 138 1.06 17.44 25.22
CA MET A 138 2.41 17.25 25.76
C MET A 138 2.63 18.12 26.99
N SER A 139 3.38 17.60 27.97
CA SER A 139 3.73 18.33 29.20
C SER A 139 4.55 19.61 28.94
N PHE A 140 5.13 19.74 27.75
CA PHE A 140 5.98 20.84 27.32
C PHE A 140 5.30 21.79 26.33
N ASP A 141 3.97 21.73 26.19
CA ASP A 141 3.23 22.68 25.35
C ASP A 141 3.14 24.04 26.05
N TRP A 142 3.92 25.03 25.59
CA TRP A 142 3.87 26.41 26.12
C TRP A 142 2.60 27.16 25.75
N ARG A 143 1.80 26.61 24.81
CA ARG A 143 0.47 27.14 24.56
C ARG A 143 -0.40 26.72 25.74
N LYS A 144 -0.96 27.70 26.44
CA LYS A 144 -1.98 27.43 27.45
C LYS A 144 -3.03 26.51 26.81
N PRO A 145 -3.44 25.42 27.48
CA PRO A 145 -4.44 24.54 26.92
C PRO A 145 -5.65 25.40 26.54
N ASP A 146 -6.06 25.34 25.28
CA ASP A 146 -7.39 25.82 24.94
C ASP A 146 -8.34 25.11 25.91
N LEU A 147 -9.11 25.89 26.67
CA LEU A 147 -10.19 25.35 27.50
C LEU A 147 -10.92 24.31 26.66
N PRO A 148 -11.28 23.13 27.22
CA PRO A 148 -11.91 22.05 26.46
C PRO A 148 -12.94 22.70 25.57
N ARG A 149 -12.70 22.64 24.25
CA ARG A 149 -13.48 23.37 23.26
C ARG A 149 -14.92 23.08 23.66
N LYS A 150 -15.67 24.07 24.16
CA LYS A 150 -17.11 23.90 24.31
C LYS A 150 -17.54 23.54 22.92
N PHE A 151 -17.84 22.27 22.67
CA PHE A 151 -18.09 21.73 21.34
C PHE A 151 -19.43 22.31 20.89
N THR A 152 -19.38 23.57 20.48
CA THR A 152 -20.39 24.24 19.69
C THR A 152 -20.03 23.89 18.26
N ALA A 153 -20.07 22.59 17.95
CA ALA A 153 -20.06 22.17 16.57
C ALA A 153 -21.33 22.68 15.95
N ASN A 154 -21.25 23.85 15.34
CA ASN A 154 -22.20 24.19 14.31
C ASN A 154 -21.98 23.17 13.17
N GLU A 155 -23.08 22.76 12.54
CA GLU A 155 -23.09 21.77 11.46
C GLU A 155 -22.10 22.15 10.33
N LYS A 156 -21.94 23.47 10.09
CA LYS A 156 -21.03 24.01 9.09
C LYS A 156 -19.56 23.68 9.37
N ASN A 157 -19.09 23.86 10.60
CA ASN A 157 -17.70 23.58 10.98
C ASN A 157 -17.39 22.08 10.90
N ALA A 158 -18.34 21.23 11.30
CA ALA A 158 -18.21 19.77 11.16
C ALA A 158 -18.13 19.38 9.67
N ARG A 159 -18.98 19.94 8.80
CA ARG A 159 -18.95 19.69 7.36
C ARG A 159 -17.65 20.13 6.70
N VAL A 160 -17.11 21.31 7.07
CA VAL A 160 -15.80 21.79 6.58
C VAL A 160 -14.69 20.84 7.01
N TRP A 161 -14.73 20.36 8.25
CA TRP A 161 -13.76 19.42 8.77
C TRP A 161 -13.81 18.06 8.07
N VAL A 162 -15.00 17.48 7.90
CA VAL A 162 -15.20 16.22 7.17
C VAL A 162 -14.70 16.36 5.73
N LYS A 163 -15.01 17.47 5.06
CA LYS A 163 -14.55 17.72 3.69
C LYS A 163 -13.02 17.77 3.62
N ARG A 164 -12.37 18.50 4.53
CA ARG A 164 -10.91 18.56 4.59
C ARG A 164 -10.29 17.20 4.87
N PHE A 165 -10.86 16.43 5.79
CA PHE A 165 -10.41 15.07 6.07
C PHE A 165 -10.53 14.16 4.85
N GLN A 166 -11.64 14.25 4.12
CA GLN A 166 -11.85 13.51 2.89
C GLN A 166 -10.79 13.88 1.84
N GLU A 167 -10.50 15.16 1.64
CA GLU A 167 -9.47 15.64 0.71
C GLU A 167 -8.07 15.10 1.08
N ILE A 168 -7.71 15.10 2.37
CA ILE A 168 -6.43 14.54 2.85
C ILE A 168 -6.40 13.03 2.64
N TRP A 169 -7.50 12.33 2.91
CA TRP A 169 -7.60 10.88 2.73
C TRP A 169 -7.48 10.49 1.27
N ASP A 170 -8.13 11.23 0.38
CA ASP A 170 -8.06 11.02 -1.07
C ASP A 170 -6.65 11.34 -1.61
N PHE A 171 -6.00 12.39 -1.09
CA PHE A 171 -4.60 12.69 -1.40
C PHE A 171 -3.65 11.58 -0.95
N ALA A 172 -3.80 11.11 0.29
CA ALA A 172 -3.01 10.01 0.82
C ALA A 172 -3.22 8.71 0.02
N ARG A 173 -4.46 8.41 -0.38
CA ARG A 173 -4.79 7.27 -1.24
C ARG A 173 -4.16 7.40 -2.62
N GLY A 174 -4.24 8.56 -3.26
CA GLY A 174 -3.64 8.78 -4.58
C GLY A 174 -2.12 8.61 -4.59
N ASN A 175 -1.43 9.00 -3.51
CA ASN A 175 0.01 8.78 -3.38
C ASN A 175 0.39 7.30 -3.17
N LEU A 176 -0.51 6.49 -2.61
CA LEU A 176 -0.32 5.04 -2.48
C LEU A 176 -0.58 4.29 -3.80
N GLU A 177 -1.29 4.89 -4.76
CA GLU A 177 -1.57 4.28 -6.07
C GLU A 177 -0.47 4.54 -7.12
N ILE A 178 0.41 5.54 -6.87
CA ILE A 178 1.47 6.00 -7.78
C ILE A 178 2.87 5.43 -7.42
N ALA A 179 3.03 4.86 -6.21
CA ALA A 179 4.25 4.19 -5.76
C ALA A 179 4.20 2.68 -6.07
#